data_AF-A0A7J4U511-F1
#
_entry.id   AF-A0A7J4U511-F1
#
_cell.length_a   1.000
_cell.length_b   1.000
_cell.length_c   1.000
_cell.angle_alpha   90.00
_cell.angle_beta   90.00
_cell.angle_gamma   90.00
#
_symmetry.space_group_name_H-M   'P 1'
#
loop_
_entity.id
_entity.type
_entity.pdbx_description
1 polymer ?
#
loop_
_entity_poly.entity_id
_entity_poly.type
_entity_poly.pdbx_seq_one_letter_code
_entity_poly.pdbx_strand_id
1 'polypeptide(L)'
;MIQVLDEIDKSLSEKKIYLEGLFEITIDKIFVSILSKEEFSKLDKSSWVVGFAFPRENIIFVVDQKSSERSYDEWLKVIIHEMVHLFYFKKFKTSQPKWFFEGLACYLADQKKKESEIELKDLIKYFPDDINDTEIYNKGYNIIKKLLK
;
A
#
# COMPACT_ATOMS: atom_id res chain seq x y z
N MET A 1 19.27 2.46 -1.98
CA MET A 1 19.33 3.27 -3.23
C MET A 1 18.02 4.02 -3.39
N ILE A 2 18.04 5.31 -3.72
CA ILE A 2 16.82 6.09 -4.01
C ILE A 2 16.69 6.25 -5.52
N GLN A 3 15.51 5.95 -6.06
CA GLN A 3 15.17 6.10 -7.48
C GLN A 3 13.86 6.87 -7.63
N VAL A 4 13.64 7.48 -8.79
CA VAL A 4 12.31 7.99 -9.15
C VAL A 4 11.45 6.82 -9.59
N LEU A 5 10.17 6.77 -9.18
CA LEU A 5 9.24 5.66 -9.49
C LEU A 5 9.26 5.28 -10.99
N ASP A 6 9.29 6.29 -11.86
CA ASP A 6 9.22 6.15 -13.32
C ASP A 6 10.46 5.50 -13.94
N GLU A 7 11.57 5.41 -13.18
CA GLU A 7 12.82 4.79 -13.62
C GLU A 7 12.90 3.30 -13.26
N ILE A 8 12.00 2.81 -12.39
CA ILE A 8 12.05 1.45 -11.85
C ILE A 8 11.39 0.46 -12.79
N ASP A 9 10.14 0.73 -13.16
CA ASP A 9 9.34 -0.14 -14.02
C ASP A 9 8.20 0.64 -14.68
N LYS A 10 8.01 0.43 -15.99
CA LYS A 10 6.96 1.12 -16.76
C LYS A 10 5.55 0.89 -16.18
N SER A 11 5.29 -0.30 -15.64
CA SER A 11 3.98 -0.62 -15.05
C SER A 11 3.65 0.25 -13.84
N LEU A 12 4.66 0.71 -13.10
CA LEU A 12 4.47 1.63 -11.96
C LEU A 12 4.04 3.03 -12.44
N SER A 13 4.62 3.52 -13.53
CA SER A 13 4.20 4.78 -14.17
C SER A 13 2.79 4.71 -14.73
N GLU A 14 2.45 3.61 -15.42
CA GLU A 14 1.08 3.38 -15.91
C GLU A 14 0.08 3.34 -14.76
N LYS A 15 0.46 2.69 -13.64
CA LYS A 15 -0.37 2.64 -12.45
C LYS A 15 -0.48 4.01 -11.76
N LYS A 16 0.59 4.81 -11.72
CA LYS A 16 0.57 6.19 -11.21
C LYS A 16 -0.46 7.02 -11.99
N ILE A 17 -0.42 7.00 -13.33
CA ILE A 17 -1.38 7.72 -14.19
C ILE A 17 -2.82 7.29 -13.89
N TYR A 18 -3.06 5.99 -13.74
CA TYR A 18 -4.37 5.48 -13.34
C TYR A 18 -4.82 6.03 -11.98
N LEU A 19 -3.93 6.07 -10.98
CA LEU A 19 -4.26 6.61 -9.65
C LEU A 19 -4.47 8.13 -9.68
N GLU A 20 -3.76 8.86 -10.52
CA GLU A 20 -3.98 10.30 -10.71
C GLU A 20 -5.40 10.59 -11.20
N GLY A 21 -5.87 9.80 -12.19
CA GLY A 21 -7.26 9.86 -12.66
C GLY A 21 -8.27 9.45 -11.59
N LEU A 22 -8.00 8.35 -10.86
CA LEU A 22 -8.91 7.83 -9.84
C LEU A 22 -9.09 8.77 -8.64
N PHE A 23 -8.01 9.37 -8.15
CA PHE A 23 -8.04 10.27 -6.99
C PHE A 23 -8.22 11.74 -7.39
N GLU A 24 -8.19 12.06 -8.68
CA GLU A 24 -8.27 13.42 -9.24
C GLU A 24 -7.23 14.37 -8.63
N ILE A 25 -6.02 13.86 -8.45
CA ILE A 25 -4.86 14.62 -7.97
C ILE A 25 -3.62 14.18 -8.74
N THR A 26 -2.61 15.03 -8.80
CA THR A 26 -1.30 14.70 -9.36
C THR A 26 -0.24 14.66 -8.28
N ILE A 27 0.70 13.73 -8.40
CA ILE A 27 1.92 13.69 -7.58
C ILE A 27 3.09 13.75 -8.54
N ASP A 28 3.73 14.92 -8.63
CA ASP A 28 4.81 15.18 -9.60
C ASP A 28 5.89 14.09 -9.56
N LYS A 29 6.55 13.93 -8.41
CA LYS A 29 7.56 12.91 -8.17
C LYS A 29 7.23 12.04 -6.98
N ILE A 30 7.42 10.74 -7.17
CA ILE A 30 7.41 9.70 -6.13
C ILE A 30 8.81 9.11 -6.09
N PHE A 31 9.42 9.12 -4.91
CA PHE A 31 10.73 8.54 -4.67
C PHE A 31 10.56 7.16 -4.06
N VAL A 32 11.37 6.19 -4.51
CA VAL A 32 11.39 4.85 -3.92
C VAL A 32 12.80 4.58 -3.40
N SER A 33 12.91 4.42 -2.08
CA SER A 33 14.10 3.99 -1.40
C SER A 33 14.10 2.47 -1.28
N ILE A 34 14.88 1.82 -2.14
CA ILE A 34 15.10 0.37 -2.13
C ILE A 34 16.24 0.06 -1.17
N LEU A 35 15.93 -0.71 -0.13
CA LEU A 35 16.83 -1.03 0.98
C LEU A 35 17.10 -2.53 1.03
N SER A 36 18.31 -2.92 1.43
CA SER A 36 18.57 -4.29 1.83
C SER A 36 17.72 -4.68 3.06
N LYS A 37 17.52 -5.99 3.28
CA LYS A 37 16.82 -6.50 4.47
C LYS A 37 17.49 -6.04 5.78
N GLU A 38 18.81 -5.89 5.78
CA GLU A 38 19.58 -5.38 6.94
C GLU A 38 19.37 -3.88 7.16
N GLU A 39 19.33 -3.07 6.11
CA GLU A 39 19.01 -1.64 6.23
C GLU A 39 17.56 -1.44 6.68
N PHE A 40 16.63 -2.23 6.15
CA PHE A 40 15.21 -2.12 6.47
C PHE A 40 14.90 -2.55 7.92
N SER A 41 15.58 -3.58 8.44
CA SER A 41 15.37 -4.05 9.82
C SER A 41 15.77 -3.00 10.88
N LYS A 42 16.61 -2.01 10.52
CA LYS A 42 17.00 -0.90 11.40
C LYS A 42 15.89 0.15 11.56
N LEU A 43 14.78 0.05 10.83
CA LEU A 43 13.70 1.04 10.81
C LEU A 43 12.59 0.80 11.87
N ASP A 44 12.83 -0.08 12.83
CA ASP A 44 11.90 -0.43 13.93
C ASP A 44 10.48 -0.74 13.43
N LYS A 45 10.38 -1.64 12.45
CA LYS A 45 9.12 -2.14 11.89
C LYS A 45 8.91 -3.60 12.26
N SER A 46 7.65 -3.99 12.36
CA SER A 46 7.27 -5.41 12.49
C SER A 46 7.90 -6.24 11.37
N SER A 47 8.36 -7.45 11.69
CA SER A 47 9.14 -8.30 10.78
C SER A 47 8.43 -8.71 9.49
N TRP A 48 7.09 -8.61 9.46
CA TRP A 48 6.27 -8.93 8.29
C TRP A 48 6.12 -7.75 7.32
N VAL A 49 6.47 -6.53 7.75
CA VAL A 49 6.42 -5.32 6.92
C VAL A 49 7.60 -5.34 5.96
N VAL A 50 7.32 -5.16 4.67
CA VAL A 50 8.34 -5.19 3.60
C VAL A 50 8.35 -3.93 2.73
N GLY A 51 7.41 -3.03 3.00
CA GLY A 51 7.32 -1.71 2.43
C GLY A 51 6.51 -0.80 3.35
N PHE A 52 6.73 0.50 3.24
CA PHE A 52 5.90 1.51 3.87
C PHE A 52 6.07 2.86 3.18
N ALA A 53 5.05 3.71 3.25
CA ALA A 53 5.06 5.04 2.64
C ALA A 53 5.19 6.17 3.67
N PHE A 54 5.80 7.27 3.25
CA PHE A 54 5.74 8.58 3.90
C PHE A 54 5.01 9.58 2.98
N PRO A 55 3.68 9.72 3.15
CA PRO A 55 2.85 10.50 2.22
C PRO A 55 3.12 12.00 2.18
N ARG A 56 3.71 12.59 3.22
CA ARG A 56 4.01 14.03 3.23
C ARG A 56 5.17 14.34 2.27
N GLU A 57 6.14 13.43 2.21
CA GLU A 57 7.39 13.54 1.47
C GLU A 57 7.34 12.84 0.10
N ASN A 58 6.26 12.11 -0.22
CA ASN A 58 6.11 11.29 -1.44
C ASN A 58 7.19 10.20 -1.57
N ILE A 59 7.60 9.60 -0.45
CA ILE A 59 8.64 8.58 -0.42
C ILE A 59 8.04 7.23 -0.06
N ILE A 60 8.43 6.19 -0.80
CA ILE A 60 8.17 4.79 -0.50
C ILE A 60 9.49 4.15 -0.07
N PHE A 61 9.47 3.41 1.02
CA PHE A 61 10.57 2.55 1.44
C PHE A 61 10.18 1.11 1.18
N VAL A 62 11.05 0.34 0.54
CA VAL A 62 10.77 -1.07 0.22
C VAL A 62 12.04 -1.91 0.36
N VAL A 63 11.90 -3.13 0.87
CA VAL A 63 12.98 -4.11 0.85
C VAL A 63 13.29 -4.47 -0.60
N ASP A 64 14.56 -4.60 -0.98
CA ASP A 64 14.95 -5.01 -2.32
C ASP A 64 14.34 -6.36 -2.69
N GLN A 65 14.05 -6.54 -3.99
CA GLN A 65 13.34 -7.71 -4.47
C GLN A 65 14.02 -9.02 -4.06
N LYS A 66 15.35 -9.11 -4.15
CA LYS A 66 16.09 -10.34 -3.85
C LYS A 66 16.02 -10.68 -2.37
N SER A 67 16.22 -9.71 -1.49
CA SER A 67 16.17 -9.93 -0.04
C SER A 67 14.76 -10.08 0.52
N SER A 68 13.74 -9.64 -0.22
CA SER A 68 12.34 -9.76 0.16
C SER A 68 11.76 -11.17 -0.05
N GLU A 69 12.50 -12.08 -0.71
CA GLU A 69 12.05 -13.44 -1.05
C GLU A 69 10.74 -13.49 -1.88
N ARG A 70 10.41 -12.38 -2.55
CA ARG A 70 9.22 -12.24 -3.41
C ARG A 70 9.60 -12.33 -4.88
N SER A 71 8.66 -12.79 -5.71
CA SER A 71 8.79 -12.60 -7.15
C SER A 71 8.82 -11.10 -7.50
N TYR A 72 9.35 -10.77 -8.68
CA TYR A 72 9.38 -9.39 -9.15
C TYR A 72 7.98 -8.76 -9.25
N ASP A 73 6.98 -9.54 -9.71
CA ASP A 73 5.58 -9.11 -9.75
C ASP A 73 5.02 -8.79 -8.35
N GLU A 74 5.23 -9.68 -7.38
CA GLU A 74 4.81 -9.45 -5.99
C GLU A 74 5.52 -8.25 -5.37
N TRP A 75 6.79 -8.02 -5.73
CA TRP A 75 7.55 -6.86 -5.29
C TRP A 75 6.99 -5.55 -5.85
N LEU A 76 6.67 -5.50 -7.15
CA LEU A 76 5.98 -4.35 -7.76
C LEU A 76 4.62 -4.10 -7.10
N LYS A 77 3.88 -5.14 -6.76
CA LYS A 77 2.59 -5.01 -6.04
C LYS A 77 2.75 -4.37 -4.65
N VAL A 78 3.86 -4.60 -3.95
CA VAL A 78 4.17 -3.88 -2.70
C VAL A 78 4.35 -2.39 -2.98
N ILE A 79 5.11 -2.01 -4.02
CA ILE A 79 5.29 -0.59 -4.38
C ILE A 79 3.95 0.05 -4.77
N ILE A 80 3.11 -0.65 -5.54
CA ILE A 80 1.78 -0.16 -5.90
C ILE A 80 0.92 0.03 -4.65
N HIS A 81 0.95 -0.90 -3.69
CA HIS A 81 0.24 -0.79 -2.43
C HIS A 81 0.65 0.49 -1.67
N GLU A 82 1.95 0.71 -1.48
CA GLU A 82 2.45 1.92 -0.82
C GLU A 82 2.17 3.20 -1.61
N MET A 83 2.15 3.12 -2.93
CA MET A 83 1.78 4.25 -3.79
C MET A 83 0.32 4.65 -3.59
N VAL A 84 -0.60 3.69 -3.45
CA VAL A 84 -2.01 4.00 -3.15
C VAL A 84 -2.13 4.76 -1.84
N HIS A 85 -1.33 4.43 -0.82
CA HIS A 85 -1.29 5.15 0.45
C HIS A 85 -0.87 6.61 0.28
N LEU A 86 0.09 6.90 -0.61
CA LEU A 86 0.47 8.28 -0.96
C LEU A 86 -0.74 9.04 -1.53
N PHE A 87 -1.39 8.50 -2.56
CA PHE A 87 -2.51 9.14 -3.24
C PHE A 87 -3.70 9.36 -2.29
N TYR A 88 -4.06 8.33 -1.55
CA TYR A 88 -5.13 8.37 -0.56
C TYR A 88 -4.90 9.48 0.46
N PHE A 89 -3.74 9.48 1.11
CA PHE A 89 -3.45 10.45 2.15
C PHE A 89 -3.34 11.87 1.58
N LYS A 90 -2.81 12.03 0.36
CA LYS A 90 -2.77 13.36 -0.28
C LYS A 90 -4.17 13.91 -0.56
N LYS A 91 -5.11 13.09 -1.02
CA LYS A 91 -6.50 13.50 -1.30
C LYS A 91 -7.29 13.74 -0.02
N PHE A 92 -7.26 12.79 0.92
CA PHE A 92 -8.19 12.78 2.06
C PHE A 92 -7.58 13.28 3.37
N LYS A 93 -6.25 13.47 3.44
CA LYS A 93 -5.50 13.91 4.63
C LYS A 93 -5.71 13.03 5.87
N THR A 94 -6.04 11.76 5.66
CA THR A 94 -6.27 10.76 6.70
C THR A 94 -5.80 9.38 6.24
N SER A 95 -5.57 8.47 7.17
CA SER A 95 -5.40 7.03 6.95
C SER A 95 -6.59 6.24 7.51
N GLN A 96 -7.68 6.93 7.86
CA GLN A 96 -8.88 6.35 8.44
C GLN A 96 -10.06 6.38 7.46
N PRO A 97 -10.97 5.38 7.51
CA PRO A 97 -10.87 4.20 8.38
C PRO A 97 -9.83 3.19 7.86
N LYS A 98 -9.04 2.57 8.76
CA LYS A 98 -7.92 1.68 8.39
C LYS A 98 -8.32 0.56 7.43
N TRP A 99 -9.51 -0.01 7.59
CA TRP A 99 -10.01 -1.06 6.70
C TRP A 99 -10.13 -0.60 5.25
N PHE A 100 -10.53 0.67 5.03
CA PHE A 100 -10.68 1.23 3.70
C PHE A 100 -9.31 1.61 3.13
N PHE A 101 -8.45 2.20 3.97
CA PHE A 101 -7.08 2.57 3.60
C PHE A 101 -6.26 1.37 3.12
N GLU A 102 -6.11 0.33 3.97
CA GLU A 102 -5.37 -0.89 3.64
C GLU A 102 -6.10 -1.76 2.60
N GLY A 103 -7.43 -1.84 2.70
CA GLY A 103 -8.25 -2.63 1.78
C GLY A 103 -8.18 -2.11 0.35
N LEU A 104 -8.24 -0.79 0.16
CA LEU A 104 -8.15 -0.16 -1.15
C LEU A 104 -6.75 -0.34 -1.75
N ALA A 105 -5.70 -0.20 -0.93
CA ALA A 105 -4.33 -0.44 -1.35
C ALA A 105 -4.13 -1.89 -1.81
N CYS A 106 -4.62 -2.89 -1.05
CA CYS A 106 -4.57 -4.28 -1.49
C CYS A 106 -5.38 -4.54 -2.76
N TYR A 107 -6.58 -3.97 -2.88
CA TYR A 107 -7.43 -4.18 -4.05
C TYR A 107 -6.78 -3.59 -5.32
N LEU A 108 -6.33 -2.34 -5.26
CA LEU A 108 -5.73 -1.66 -6.40
C LEU A 108 -4.36 -2.25 -6.78
N ALA A 109 -3.64 -2.86 -5.84
CA ALA A 109 -2.39 -3.57 -6.07
C ALA A 109 -2.58 -5.04 -6.51
N ASP A 110 -3.81 -5.54 -6.68
CA ASP A 110 -4.11 -6.96 -6.94
C ASP A 110 -3.45 -7.92 -5.91
N GLN A 111 -3.34 -7.47 -4.65
CA GLN A 111 -2.87 -8.28 -3.53
C GLN A 111 -4.05 -9.04 -2.93
N LYS A 112 -4.46 -10.09 -3.63
CA LYS A 112 -5.62 -10.92 -3.24
C LYS A 112 -5.47 -11.42 -1.80
N LYS A 113 -6.52 -11.21 -1.00
CA LYS A 113 -6.59 -11.71 0.38
C LYS A 113 -7.54 -12.90 0.47
N LYS A 114 -7.42 -13.64 1.58
CA LYS A 114 -8.30 -14.76 1.89
C LYS A 114 -9.72 -14.21 2.10
N GLU A 115 -10.71 -14.92 1.56
CA GLU A 115 -12.11 -14.62 1.84
C GLU A 115 -12.36 -14.70 3.36
N SER A 116 -13.12 -13.75 3.86
CA SER A 116 -13.45 -13.62 5.28
C SER A 116 -14.90 -13.20 5.41
N GLU A 117 -15.58 -13.69 6.44
CA GLU A 117 -16.89 -13.18 6.80
C GLU A 117 -16.78 -11.69 7.20
N ILE A 118 -17.77 -10.89 6.76
CA ILE A 118 -17.81 -9.44 7.00
C ILE A 118 -19.12 -9.16 7.71
N GLU A 119 -19.03 -8.55 8.89
CA GLU A 119 -20.19 -8.07 9.63
C GLU A 119 -20.24 -6.54 9.64
N LEU A 120 -21.42 -5.94 9.83
CA LEU A 120 -21.56 -4.47 9.92
C LEU A 120 -20.68 -3.87 11.02
N LYS A 121 -20.51 -4.59 12.14
CA LYS A 121 -19.66 -4.16 13.26
C LYS A 121 -18.20 -3.96 12.83
N ASP A 122 -17.73 -4.71 11.83
CA ASP A 122 -16.36 -4.59 11.32
C ASP A 122 -16.13 -3.20 10.71
N LEU A 123 -17.10 -2.67 9.96
CA LEU A 123 -17.00 -1.34 9.35
C LEU A 123 -16.87 -0.21 10.37
N ILE A 124 -17.45 -0.40 11.57
CA ILE A 124 -17.45 0.57 12.66
C ILE A 124 -16.22 0.36 13.56
N LYS A 125 -15.85 -0.89 13.81
CA LYS A 125 -14.77 -1.27 14.73
C LYS A 125 -13.41 -0.86 14.20
N TYR A 126 -13.20 -0.73 12.88
CA TYR A 126 -11.91 -0.41 12.26
C TYR A 126 -11.62 1.10 12.08
N PHE A 127 -12.30 1.97 12.83
CA PHE A 127 -11.97 3.39 12.95
C PHE A 127 -10.87 3.73 14.00
N PRO A 128 -10.72 3.03 15.14
CA PRO A 128 -9.63 3.21 16.09
C PRO A 128 -8.39 2.35 15.77
N ASP A 129 -7.26 2.69 16.39
CA ASP A 129 -5.93 2.15 16.09
C ASP A 129 -5.63 0.71 16.57
N ASP A 130 -6.48 0.11 17.42
CA ASP A 130 -6.19 -1.09 18.22
C ASP A 130 -6.76 -2.42 17.67
N ILE A 131 -6.44 -2.80 16.43
CA ILE A 131 -6.86 -4.12 15.90
C ILE A 131 -5.74 -4.83 15.14
N ASN A 132 -5.75 -6.17 15.22
CA ASN A 132 -4.89 -7.08 14.49
C ASN A 132 -4.82 -6.73 12.99
N ASP A 133 -3.62 -6.33 12.55
CA ASP A 133 -3.34 -5.89 11.18
C ASP A 133 -3.82 -6.89 10.12
N THR A 134 -3.63 -8.20 10.35
CA THR A 134 -4.01 -9.24 9.36
C THR A 134 -5.52 -9.24 9.09
N GLU A 135 -6.34 -8.97 10.10
CA GLU A 135 -7.79 -8.93 9.96
C GLU A 135 -8.23 -7.69 9.16
N ILE A 136 -7.57 -6.55 9.40
CA ILE A 136 -7.79 -5.29 8.67
C ILE A 136 -7.54 -5.50 7.17
N TYR A 137 -6.41 -6.11 6.80
CA TYR A 137 -6.08 -6.39 5.40
C TYR A 137 -7.10 -7.32 4.73
N ASN A 138 -7.42 -8.45 5.38
CA ASN A 138 -8.31 -9.45 4.78
C ASN A 138 -9.75 -8.92 4.63
N LYS A 139 -10.33 -8.42 5.73
CA LYS A 139 -11.70 -7.89 5.71
C LYS A 139 -11.78 -6.64 4.85
N GLY A 140 -10.83 -5.72 4.98
CA GLY A 140 -10.76 -4.50 4.17
C GLY A 140 -10.76 -4.81 2.67
N TYR A 141 -9.86 -5.68 2.20
CA TYR A 141 -9.84 -6.11 0.81
C TYR A 141 -11.19 -6.71 0.35
N ASN A 142 -11.79 -7.60 1.15
CA ASN A 142 -13.04 -8.26 0.78
C ASN A 142 -14.22 -7.27 0.75
N ILE A 143 -14.24 -6.27 1.63
CA ILE A 143 -15.25 -5.19 1.60
C ILE A 143 -15.10 -4.38 0.32
N ILE A 144 -13.89 -3.86 0.03
CA ILE A 144 -13.63 -3.07 -1.19
C ILE A 144 -13.99 -3.84 -2.45
N LYS A 145 -13.58 -5.11 -2.51
CA LYS A 145 -13.89 -6.01 -3.61
C LYS A 145 -15.41 -6.18 -3.83
N LYS A 146 -16.21 -6.15 -2.76
CA LYS A 146 -17.69 -6.19 -2.86
C LYS A 146 -18.30 -4.86 -3.28
N LEU A 147 -17.71 -3.73 -2.87
CA LEU A 147 -18.22 -2.39 -3.20
C LEU A 147 -17.94 -1.97 -4.65
N LEU A 148 -16.86 -2.49 -5.25
CA LEU A 148 -16.40 -2.14 -6.60
C LEU A 148 -16.76 -3.18 -7.67
N LYS A 149 -17.58 -4.17 -7.33
CA LYS A 149 -18.14 -5.17 -8.25
C LYS A 149 -19.60 -4.90 -8.52
#